data_AF-A0A1X7VJG0-F1
#
_entry.id   AF-A0A1X7VJG0-F1
#
_cell.length_a   1.000
_cell.length_b   1.000
_cell.length_c   1.000
_cell.angle_alpha   90.00
_cell.angle_beta   90.00
_cell.angle_gamma   90.00
#
_symmetry.space_group_name_H-M   'P 1'
#
loop_
_entity.id
_entity.type
_entity.pdbx_description
1 polymer ?
#
loop_
_entity_poly.entity_id
_entity_poly.type
_entity_poly.pdbx_seq_one_letter_code
_entity_poly.pdbx_strand_id
1 'polypeptide(L)' 'MLRRNIDVTVGLVNGAIGTVMGIYAKGISIKFDHIVVPCDIERVASRFLLSKNLYLHRKQFPLILSYAITLHKC' A
#
# COMPACT_ATOMS: atom_id res chain seq x y z
N MET A 1 -5.57 -3.58 1.76
CA MET A 1 -4.36 -3.84 2.59
C MET A 1 -3.15 -3.09 2.05
N LEU A 2 -2.39 -2.44 2.93
CA LEU A 2 -1.13 -1.74 2.63
C LEU A 2 0.01 -2.74 2.44
N ARG A 3 0.89 -2.53 1.45
CA ARG A 3 1.99 -3.44 1.08
C ARG A 3 3.38 -2.91 1.39
N ARG A 4 3.48 -1.81 2.13
CA ARG A 4 4.73 -1.17 2.51
C ARG A 4 4.57 -0.39 3.80
N ASN A 5 5.60 -0.35 4.63
CA ASN A 5 5.67 0.60 5.74
C ASN A 5 5.85 2.01 5.19
N ILE A 6 4.92 2.90 5.49
CA ILE A 6 4.98 4.32 5.13
C ILE A 6 5.45 5.11 6.35
N ASP A 7 4.69 5.02 7.44
CA ASP A 7 4.99 5.70 8.69
C ASP A 7 4.57 4.81 9.87
N VAL A 8 5.56 4.34 10.62
CA VAL A 8 5.35 3.43 11.76
C VAL A 8 4.77 4.18 12.95
N THR A 9 5.04 5.48 13.10
CA THR A 9 4.60 6.28 14.25
C THR A 9 3.09 6.46 14.29
N VAL A 10 2.47 6.60 13.12
CA VAL A 10 1.02 6.74 12.94
C VAL A 10 0.33 5.41 12.59
N GLY A 11 1.08 4.30 12.56
CA GLY A 11 0.54 2.97 12.29
C GLY A 11 0.29 2.65 10.81
N LEU A 12 0.81 3.43 9.86
CA LEU A 12 0.75 3.12 8.42
C LEU A 12 1.81 2.07 8.06
N VAL A 13 1.56 0.84 8.50
CA VAL A 13 2.45 -0.31 8.37
C VAL A 13 1.96 -1.31 7.33
N ASN A 14 2.90 -2.09 6.79
CA ASN A 14 2.60 -3.20 5.89
C ASN A 14 1.63 -4.17 6.56
N GLY A 15 0.58 -4.58 5.83
CA GLY A 15 -0.51 -5.39 6.37
C GLY A 15 -1.71 -4.58 6.88
N ALA A 16 -1.61 -3.26 7.05
CA ALA A 16 -2.73 -2.42 7.47
C ALA A 16 -3.94 -2.56 6.53
N ILE A 17 -5.13 -2.80 7.09
CA ILE A 17 -6.39 -2.95 6.36
C ILE A 17 -7.24 -1.69 6.61
N GLY A 18 -8.06 -1.34 5.63
CA GLY A 18 -8.90 -0.17 5.69
C GLY A 18 -9.89 -0.13 4.53
N THR A 19 -10.84 0.79 4.64
CA THR A 19 -11.88 1.03 3.64
C THR A 19 -11.55 2.27 2.82
N VAL A 20 -11.67 2.17 1.50
CA VAL A 20 -11.47 3.31 0.60
C VAL A 20 -12.61 4.30 0.79
N MET A 21 -12.27 5.56 1.07
CA MET A 21 -13.21 6.67 1.25
C MET A 21 -13.37 7.51 -0.01
N GLY A 22 -12.32 7.60 -0.85
CA GLY A 22 -12.35 8.39 -2.07
C GLY A 22 -11.16 8.12 -2.98
N ILE A 23 -11.35 8.33 -4.28
CA ILE A 23 -10.32 8.14 -5.31
C ILE A 23 -10.19 9.44 -6.10
N TYR A 24 -8.97 9.95 -6.22
CA TYR A 24 -8.64 11.18 -6.95
C TYR A 24 -7.44 10.95 -7.86
N ALA A 25 -7.13 11.91 -8.74
CA ALA A 25 -6.13 11.72 -9.79
C ALA A 25 -4.75 11.26 -9.28
N LYS A 26 -4.33 11.77 -8.11
CA LYS A 26 -2.99 11.56 -7.56
C LYS A 26 -2.93 10.59 -6.37
N GLY A 27 -4.06 10.23 -5.77
CA GLY A 27 -4.09 9.42 -4.55
C GLY A 27 -5.43 8.76 -4.26
N ILE A 28 -5.43 7.99 -3.18
CA ILE A 28 -6.60 7.26 -2.67
C ILE A 28 -6.70 7.54 -1.18
N SER A 29 -7.86 8.03 -0.74
CA SER A 29 -8.14 8.27 0.67
C SER A 29 -8.68 7.00 1.29
N ILE A 30 -8.08 6.55 2.40
CA ILE A 30 -8.39 5.28 3.06
C ILE A 30 -8.56 5.52 4.56
N LYS A 31 -9.68 5.05 5.11
CA LYS A 31 -9.85 4.94 6.56
C LYS A 31 -9.32 3.56 6.99
N PHE A 32 -8.14 3.54 7.60
CA PHE A 32 -7.56 2.31 8.16
C PHE A 32 -8.27 1.93 9.46
N ASP A 33 -8.41 0.63 9.72
CA ASP A 33 -9.27 0.13 10.81
C ASP A 33 -8.79 0.58 12.19
N HIS A 34 -7.48 0.73 12.37
CA HIS A 34 -6.83 1.16 13.62
C HIS A 34 -6.44 2.64 13.64
N ILE A 35 -6.79 3.43 12.62
CA ILE A 35 -6.49 4.86 12.53
C ILE A 35 -7.79 5.64 12.43
N VAL A 36 -7.99 6.62 13.34
CA VAL A 36 -9.25 7.38 13.44
C VAL A 36 -9.47 8.27 12.20
N VAL A 37 -8.41 8.91 11.72
CA VAL A 37 -8.46 9.87 10.63
C VAL A 37 -8.12 9.17 9.30
N PRO A 38 -8.90 9.38 8.22
CA PRO A 38 -8.55 8.88 6.90
C PRO A 38 -7.17 9.38 6.45
N CYS A 39 -6.41 8.50 5.81
CA CYS A 39 -5.09 8.81 5.28
C CYS A 39 -5.08 8.74 3.76
N ASP A 40 -4.37 9.68 3.16
CA ASP A 40 -4.19 9.75 1.72
C ASP A 40 -2.96 8.96 1.31
N ILE A 41 -3.16 7.99 0.41
CA ILE A 41 -2.11 7.11 -0.09
C ILE A 41 -1.72 7.51 -1.51
N GLU A 42 -0.43 7.80 -1.68
CA GLU A 42 0.16 8.16 -2.96
C GLU A 42 0.83 6.97 -3.67
N ARG A 43 1.19 7.16 -4.94
CA ARG A 43 1.96 6.19 -5.72
C ARG A 43 3.42 6.18 -5.29
N VAL A 44 3.94 4.99 -5.02
CA VAL A 44 5.33 4.80 -4.59
C VAL A 44 6.14 4.13 -5.70
N ALA A 45 7.37 4.61 -5.91
CA ALA A 45 8.33 3.95 -6.78
C ALA A 45 9.00 2.77 -6.05
N SER A 46 9.06 1.62 -6.70
CA SER A 46 9.73 0.41 -6.21
C SER A 46 10.64 -0.15 -7.29
N ARG A 47 11.80 -0.67 -6.87
CA ARG A 47 12.80 -1.28 -7.74
C ARG A 47 12.82 -2.79 -7.50
N PHE A 48 12.84 -3.56 -8.58
CA PHE A 48 12.85 -5.02 -8.55
C PHE A 48 14.05 -5.52 -9.36
N LEU A 49 14.85 -6.43 -8.78
CA LEU A 49 15.87 -7.15 -9.51
C LEU A 49 15.20 -8.30 -10.26
N LEU A 50 15.23 -8.28 -11.59
CA LEU A 50 14.65 -9.34 -12.41
C LEU A 50 15.67 -10.46 -12.68
N SER A 51 16.89 -10.07 -13.03
CA SER A 51 18.02 -10.97 -13.30
C SER A 51 19.33 -10.23 -13.01
N LYS A 52 20.49 -10.90 -13.12
CA LYS A 52 21.80 -10.31 -12.82
C LYS A 52 21.95 -8.94 -13.50
N ASN A 53 22.06 -7.89 -12.70
CA ASN A 53 22.20 -6.48 -13.09
C ASN A 53 21.02 -5.86 -13.88
N LEU A 54 19.89 -6.56 -14.04
CA LEU A 54 18.69 -6.01 -14.67
C LEU A 54 17.66 -5.61 -13.62
N TYR A 55 17.32 -4.32 -13.60
CA TYR A 55 16.36 -3.76 -12.65
C TYR A 55 15.13 -3.18 -13.34
N LEU A 56 13.96 -3.50 -12.81
CA LEU A 56 12.69 -2.92 -13.20
C LEU A 56 12.25 -1.89 -12.17
N HIS A 57 11.70 -0.79 -12.66
CA HIS A 57 11.12 0.26 -11.83
C HIS A 57 9.61 0.29 -12.03
N ARG A 58 8.85 0.29 -10.93
CA ARG A 58 7.39 0.39 -10.95
C ARG A 58 6.94 1.53 -10.05
N LYS A 59 6.14 2.45 -10.57
CA LYS A 59 5.45 3.48 -9.79
C LYS A 59 3.98 3.11 -9.66
N GLN A 60 3.55 2.73 -8.46
CA GLN A 60 2.19 2.25 -8.22
C GLN A 60 1.75 2.50 -6.77
N PHE A 61 0.45 2.53 -6.52
CA PHE A 61 -0.09 2.53 -5.16
C PHE A 61 0.36 1.29 -4.39
N PRO A 62 0.85 1.41 -3.14
CA PRO A 62 1.28 0.28 -2.33
C PRO A 62 0.08 -0.46 -1.71
N LEU A 63 -0.96 -0.76 -2.50
CA LEU A 63 -2.24 -1.31 -2.04
C LEU A 63 -2.58 -2.59 -2.80
N ILE A 64 -3.23 -3.51 -2.11
CA ILE A 64 -3.90 -4.67 -2.69
C ILE A 64 -5.31 -4.78 -2.12
N LEU A 65 -6.27 -5.26 -2.91
CA LEU A 65 -7.59 -5.65 -2.43
C LEU A 65 -7.44 -6.72 -1.35
N SER A 66 -8.20 -6.61 -0.26
CA SER A 66 -8.05 -7.47 0.91
C SER A 66 -9.36 -8.08 1.40
N TYR A 67 -10.29 -8.35 0.47
CA TYR A 67 -11.47 -9.17 0.76
C TYR A 67 -11.09 -10.63 1.05
N ALA A 68 -10.03 -11.12 0.39
CA ALA A 68 -9.43 -12.43 0.62
C ALA A 68 -7.93 -12.35 0.34
N ILE A 69 -7.15 -13.22 0.99
CA ILE A 69 -5.72 -13.39 0.75
C ILE A 69 -5.37 -14.88 0.82
N THR A 70 -4.43 -15.33 0.01
CA THR A 70 -3.98 -16.71 0.01
C THR A 70 -2.95 -16.95 1.12
N LEU A 71 -2.90 -18.15 1.70
CA LEU A 71 -1.97 -18.50 2.78
C LEU A 71 -0.50 -18.21 2.45
N HIS A 72 -0.09 -18.41 1.19
CA HIS A 72 1.27 -18.11 0.73
C HIS A 72 1.60 -16.60 0.70
N LYS A 73 0.59 -15.72 0.76
CA LYS A 73 0.75 -14.26 0.67
C LYS A 73 0.49 -13.53 1.98
N CYS A 74 -0.07 -14.22 2.99
CA CYS A 74 -0.23 -13.73 4.35
C CYS A 74 1.11 -13.35 4.98
#